data_AF-A0A356S7W7-F1
#
_entry.id   AF-A0A356S7W7-F1
#
_cell.length_a   1.000
_cell.length_b   1.000
_cell.length_c   1.000
_cell.angle_alpha   90.00
_cell.angle_beta   90.00
_cell.angle_gamma   90.00
#
_symmetry.space_group_name_H-M   'P 1'
#
loop_
_entity.id
_entity.type
_entity.pdbx_description
1 polymer ?
#
loop_
_entity_poly.entity_id
_entity_poly.type
_entity_poly.pdbx_seq_one_letter_code
_entity_poly.pdbx_strand_id
1 'polypeptide(L)' 'MEDVLNLVWLPFGELNFVFIRDLTDDLAMTFKAKNIGDQRNEITQNGFINIGYNRSREFSF' A
#
# COMPACT_ATOMS: atom_id res chain seq x y z
N MET A 1 -20.38 23.85 16.01
CA MET A 1 -19.27 23.51 15.10
C MET A 1 -18.50 22.39 15.77
N GLU A 2 -18.94 21.13 15.59
CA GLU A 2 -18.40 20.02 16.40
C GLU A 2 -18.31 18.68 15.63
N ASP A 3 -18.54 18.66 14.31
CA ASP A 3 -18.54 17.42 13.52
C ASP A 3 -17.24 17.13 12.76
N VAL A 4 -16.17 17.88 13.02
CA VAL A 4 -14.80 17.50 12.61
C VAL A 4 -14.23 16.38 13.51
N LEU A 5 -14.95 16.01 14.57
CA LEU A 5 -14.39 15.43 15.81
C LEU A 5 -14.18 13.91 15.83
N ASN A 6 -14.56 13.14 14.80
CA ASN A 6 -14.38 11.67 14.78
C ASN A 6 -13.71 11.15 13.51
N LEU A 7 -12.70 11.86 13.01
CA LEU A 7 -11.84 11.33 11.97
C LEU A 7 -10.78 10.41 12.60
N VAL A 8 -10.92 9.09 12.41
CA VAL A 8 -9.93 8.12 12.91
C VAL A 8 -8.99 7.75 11.76
N TRP A 9 -7.73 8.15 11.89
CA TRP A 9 -6.65 7.67 11.02
C TRP A 9 -6.01 6.45 11.67
N LEU A 10 -6.03 5.32 10.97
CA LEU A 10 -5.25 4.16 11.36
C LEU A 10 -3.81 4.29 10.82
N PRO A 11 -2.79 3.84 11.56
CA PRO A 11 -1.44 3.79 11.03
C PRO A 11 -1.41 2.90 9.78
N PHE A 12 -0.97 3.46 8.66
CA PHE A 12 -0.91 2.80 7.37
C PHE A 12 0.55 2.71 6.88
N GLY A 13 0.97 1.55 6.39
CA GLY A 13 2.32 1.34 5.86
C GLY A 13 2.45 0.07 5.04
N GLU A 14 2.54 0.19 3.72
CA GLU A 14 2.70 -0.95 2.82
C GLU A 14 4.10 -1.57 2.92
N LEU A 15 4.15 -2.89 3.11
CA LEU A 15 5.39 -3.64 2.97
C LEU A 15 5.64 -3.94 1.48
N ASN A 16 6.72 -3.36 0.95
CA ASN A 16 7.12 -3.43 -0.46
C ASN A 16 8.51 -4.04 -0.58
N PHE A 17 8.72 -4.88 -1.60
CA PHE A 17 9.98 -5.55 -1.88
C PHE A 17 10.43 -5.29 -3.32
N VAL A 18 11.72 -5.02 -3.48
CA VAL A 18 12.37 -4.85 -4.78
C VAL A 18 13.62 -5.73 -4.80
N PHE A 19 13.70 -6.59 -5.81
CA PHE A 19 14.87 -7.42 -6.08
C PHE A 19 15.40 -7.08 -7.48
N ILE A 20 16.69 -6.82 -7.56
CA ILE A 20 17.37 -6.48 -8.81
C ILE A 20 18.58 -7.39 -8.90
N ARG A 21 18.78 -7.98 -10.07
CA ARG A 21 19.93 -8.84 -10.34
C ARG A 21 20.38 -8.70 -11.78
N ASP A 22 21.67 -8.47 -11.96
CA ASP A 22 22.31 -8.55 -13.27
C ASP A 22 22.49 -10.02 -13.67
N LEU A 23 22.05 -10.35 -14.88
CA LEU A 23 22.14 -11.70 -15.46
C LEU A 23 23.37 -11.79 -16.38
N THR A 24 23.66 -10.72 -17.11
CA THR A 24 24.86 -10.51 -17.92
C THR A 24 25.26 -9.04 -17.85
N ASP A 25 26.35 -8.65 -18.54
CA ASP A 25 26.80 -7.26 -18.60
C ASP A 25 25.76 -6.31 -19.27
N ASP A 26 24.88 -6.86 -20.12
CA ASP A 26 23.88 -6.10 -20.88
C ASP A 26 22.43 -6.39 -20.48
N LEU A 27 22.19 -7.30 -19.52
CA LEU A 27 20.85 -7.74 -19.13
C LEU A 27 20.68 -7.78 -17.61
N ALA A 28 19.68 -7.04 -17.13
CA ALA A 28 19.24 -7.06 -15.75
C ALA A 28 17.79 -7.54 -15.63
N MET A 29 17.49 -8.22 -14.53
CA MET A 29 16.15 -8.59 -14.13
C MET A 29 15.74 -7.80 -12.89
N THR A 30 14.51 -7.29 -12.90
CA THR A 30 13.90 -6.63 -11.74
C THR A 30 12.64 -7.37 -11.36
N PHE A 31 12.45 -7.63 -10.07
CA PHE A 31 11.18 -8.14 -9.54
C PHE A 31 10.70 -7.19 -8.45
N LYS A 32 9.42 -6.79 -8.53
CA LYS A 32 8.79 -5.90 -7.55
C LYS A 32 7.53 -6.57 -7.02
N ALA A 33 7.43 -6.64 -5.71
CA ALA A 33 6.22 -7.04 -5.01
C ALA A 33 5.76 -5.87 -4.13
N LYS A 34 4.51 -5.43 -4.28
CA LYS A 34 3.94 -4.33 -3.50
C LYS A 34 2.80 -4.80 -2.62
N ASN A 35 2.68 -4.15 -1.48
CA ASN A 35 1.64 -4.35 -0.48
C ASN A 35 1.47 -5.84 -0.10
N ILE A 36 2.56 -6.56 0.17
CA ILE A 36 2.50 -8.01 0.42
C ILE A 36 1.65 -8.37 1.63
N GLY A 37 1.55 -7.44 2.59
CA GLY A 37 0.68 -7.52 3.76
C GLY A 37 -0.81 -7.26 3.51
N ASP A 38 -1.22 -6.94 2.27
CA ASP A 38 -2.60 -6.57 1.90
C ASP A 38 -3.20 -5.50 2.83
N GLN A 39 -2.38 -4.47 3.11
CA GLN A 39 -2.82 -3.34 3.91
C GLN A 39 -3.78 -2.45 3.14
N ARG A 40 -4.72 -1.85 3.87
CA ARG A 40 -5.72 -0.93 3.37
C ARG A 40 -5.60 0.39 4.11
N ASN A 41 -5.72 1.48 3.36
CA ASN A 41 -5.80 2.81 3.94
C ASN A 41 -7.27 3.22 3.98
N GLU A 42 -7.87 3.21 5.16
CA GLU A 42 -9.28 3.51 5.35
C GLU A 42 -9.42 4.66 6.36
N ILE A 43 -10.15 5.71 5.95
CA ILE A 43 -10.54 6.82 6.82
C ILE A 43 -12.00 6.58 7.19
N THR A 44 -12.21 6.30 8.49
CA THR A 44 -13.54 6.05 9.03
C THR A 44 -14.04 7.26 9.81
N GLN A 45 -15.31 7.61 9.63
CA GLN A 45 -16.01 8.62 10.40
C GLN A 45 -17.37 8.06 10.85
N ASN A 46 -17.65 8.13 12.16
CA ASN A 46 -18.88 7.60 12.75
C ASN A 46 -19.19 6.13 12.36
N GLY A 47 -18.15 5.31 12.19
CA GLY A 47 -18.29 3.88 11.84
C GLY A 47 -18.51 3.59 10.35
N PHE A 48 -18.54 4.60 9.48
CA PHE A 48 -18.62 4.45 8.03
C PHE A 48 -17.27 4.72 7.37
N ILE A 49 -16.93 3.95 6.33
CA ILE A 49 -15.76 4.22 5.48
C ILE A 49 -16.10 5.41 4.59
N ASN A 50 -15.43 6.53 4.83
CA ASN A 50 -15.65 7.76 4.07
C ASN A 50 -14.68 7.84 2.87
N ILE A 51 -13.44 7.35 3.07
CA ILE A 51 -12.42 7.22 2.02
C ILE A 51 -11.69 5.88 2.24
N GLY A 52 -11.59 5.07 1.19
CA GLY A 52 -10.87 3.80 1.21
C GLY A 52 -9.96 3.68 -0.01
N TYR A 53 -8.67 3.43 0.21
CA TYR A 53 -7.70 3.08 -0.81
C TYR A 53 -7.15 1.70 -0.54
N ASN A 54 -7.30 0.80 -1.52
CA ASN A 54 -6.71 -0.52 -1.50
C ASN A 54 -6.07 -0.81 -2.87
N ARG A 55 -4.74 -0.82 -2.91
CA ARG A 55 -3.97 -1.18 -4.10
C ARG A 55 -3.89 -2.70 -4.33
N SER A 56 -4.35 -3.49 -3.35
CA SER A 56 -4.18 -4.95 -3.29
C SER A 56 -2.71 -5.35 -3.43
N ARG A 57 -2.44 -6.65 -3.52
CA ARG A 57 -1.09 -7.17 -3.80
C ARG A 57 -0.77 -6.98 -5.28
N GLU A 58 0.37 -6.37 -5.59
CA GLU A 58 0.84 -6.23 -6.97
C GLU A 58 2.19 -6.91 -7.17
N PHE A 59 2.36 -7.55 -8.32
CA PHE A 59 3.62 -8.15 -8.76
C PHE A 59 3.97 -7.63 -10.16
N SER A 60 5.24 -7.29 -10.39
CA SER A 60 5.75 -6.88 -11.70
C SER A 60 7.19 -7.31 -11.89
N PHE A 61 7.56 -7.62 -13.13
CA PHE A 61 8.90 -8.07 -13.54
C PHE A 61 9.31 -7.42 -14.87
#